data_AF-B8ESI6-F1
#
_entry.id   AF-B8ESI6-F1
#
_cell.length_a   1.000
_cell.length_b   1.000
_cell.length_c   1.000
_cell.angle_alpha   90.00
_cell.angle_beta   90.00
_cell.angle_gamma   90.00
#
_symmetry.space_group_name_H-M   'P 1'
#
loop_
_entity.id
_entity.type
_entity.pdbx_description
1 polymer ?
#
loop_
_entity_poly.entity_id
_entity_poly.type
_entity_poly.pdbx_seq_one_letter_code
_entity_poly.pdbx_strand_id
1 'polypeptide(L)'
;MVTPGEEHTPEFVVIKAINAGQQPITLTHIGWRMGIFRKKLFVQIIGADLLSSPLPVQLAPGQQAQYFVPLDQDPNWIERFAKNLNSRFPAVSAATLEVSASATIGPMIYRKAERGLTTMLVEARKKLSVKLSDA
;
A
#
# COMPACT_ATOMS: atom_id res chain seq x y z
N MET A 1 -23.56 -20.83 -3.04
CA MET A 1 -23.36 -20.75 -1.58
C MET A 1 -23.23 -19.27 -1.26
N VAL A 2 -24.27 -18.65 -0.72
CA VAL A 2 -24.26 -17.23 -0.32
C VAL A 2 -24.48 -17.26 1.18
N THR A 3 -23.47 -16.87 1.94
CA THR A 3 -23.54 -16.87 3.41
C THR A 3 -24.18 -15.55 3.84
N PRO A 4 -25.35 -15.56 4.51
CA PRO A 4 -25.92 -14.36 5.09
C PRO A 4 -25.17 -14.00 6.38
N GLY A 5 -24.70 -12.76 6.49
CA GLY A 5 -24.29 -12.17 7.77
C GLY A 5 -22.81 -11.85 7.98
N GLU A 6 -22.14 -11.22 7.01
CA GLU A 6 -20.94 -10.41 7.31
C GLU A 6 -21.36 -8.94 7.26
N GLU A 7 -21.57 -8.32 8.43
CA GLU A 7 -21.92 -6.88 8.54
C GLU A 7 -20.77 -5.95 8.13
N HIS A 8 -19.56 -6.49 7.96
CA HIS A 8 -18.37 -5.72 7.66
C HIS A 8 -17.81 -6.09 6.28
N THR A 9 -17.94 -5.18 5.31
CA THR A 9 -17.29 -5.34 4.00
C THR A 9 -15.83 -4.96 4.16
N PRO A 10 -14.88 -5.89 3.93
CA PRO A 10 -13.47 -5.60 4.12
C PRO A 10 -12.98 -4.52 3.14
N GLU A 11 -12.29 -3.51 3.66
CA GLU A 11 -11.71 -2.44 2.85
C GLU A 11 -10.28 -2.79 2.42
N PHE A 12 -9.95 -2.52 1.16
CA PHE A 12 -8.64 -2.82 0.59
C PHE A 12 -8.01 -1.61 -0.08
N VAL A 13 -6.69 -1.53 0.03
CA VAL A 13 -5.88 -0.80 -0.95
C VAL A 13 -5.59 -1.74 -2.11
N VAL A 14 -6.00 -1.33 -3.31
CA VAL A 14 -5.78 -2.09 -4.53
C VAL A 14 -4.63 -1.47 -5.32
N ILE A 15 -3.58 -2.26 -5.54
CA ILE A 15 -2.43 -1.86 -6.34
C ILE A 15 -2.53 -2.60 -7.68
N LYS A 16 -2.67 -1.84 -8.76
CA LYS A 16 -2.72 -2.39 -10.13
C LYS A 16 -1.44 -2.04 -10.85
N ALA A 17 -0.78 -3.06 -11.41
CA ALA A 17 0.41 -2.90 -12.22
C ALA A 17 0.14 -3.45 -13.62
N ILE A 18 0.35 -2.62 -14.64
CA ILE A 18 0.09 -2.97 -16.04
C ILE A 18 1.41 -2.81 -16.80
N ASN A 19 1.78 -3.82 -17.59
CA ASN A 19 2.91 -3.68 -18.51
C ASN A 19 2.49 -2.89 -19.75
N ALA A 20 2.75 -1.58 -19.74
CA ALA A 20 2.52 -0.70 -20.89
C ALA A 20 3.68 -0.72 -21.92
N GLY A 21 4.73 -1.52 -21.68
CA GLY A 21 5.87 -1.66 -22.58
C GLY A 21 5.66 -2.68 -23.68
N GLN A 22 6.66 -2.82 -24.56
CA GLN A 22 6.65 -3.77 -25.68
C GLN A 22 7.35 -5.10 -25.36
N GLN A 23 8.06 -5.18 -24.22
CA GLN A 23 8.77 -6.38 -23.79
C GLN A 23 8.14 -6.93 -22.50
N PRO A 24 8.17 -8.26 -22.29
CA PRO A 24 7.78 -8.85 -21.01
C PRO A 24 8.61 -8.30 -19.85
N ILE A 25 7.96 -8.08 -18.71
CA ILE A 25 8.62 -7.61 -17.48
C ILE A 25 8.22 -8.52 -16.32
N THR A 26 9.17 -8.81 -15.44
CA THR A 26 8.90 -9.60 -14.23
C THR A 26 8.85 -8.67 -13.02
N LEU A 27 7.67 -8.50 -12.43
CA LEU A 27 7.48 -7.80 -11.16
C LEU A 27 7.93 -8.71 -10.02
N THR A 28 8.74 -8.16 -9.12
CA THR A 28 9.35 -8.93 -8.03
C THR A 28 8.89 -8.48 -6.66
N HIS A 29 8.67 -7.18 -6.47
CA HIS A 29 8.31 -6.61 -5.18
C HIS A 29 7.36 -5.43 -5.31
N ILE A 30 6.54 -5.25 -4.28
CA ILE A 30 5.71 -4.08 -4.06
C ILE A 30 6.10 -3.47 -2.72
N GLY A 31 5.99 -2.16 -2.65
CA GLY A 31 6.30 -1.44 -1.43
C GLY A 31 5.74 -0.03 -1.42
N TRP A 32 6.25 0.73 -0.47
CA TRP A 32 5.87 2.10 -0.22
C TRP A 32 7.11 2.95 -0.02
N ARG A 33 7.04 4.19 -0.48
CA ARG A 33 8.05 5.22 -0.26
C ARG A 33 7.38 6.45 0.34
N MET A 34 8.00 7.05 1.37
CA MET A 34 7.48 8.26 2.00
C MET A 34 8.61 9.12 2.58
N GLY A 35 8.43 10.44 2.58
CA GLY A 35 9.34 11.43 3.15
C GLY A 35 9.97 12.36 2.11
N ILE A 36 10.31 13.57 2.54
CA ILE A 36 10.90 14.62 1.68
C ILE A 36 12.44 14.56 1.71
N PHE A 37 13.04 14.61 2.89
CA PHE A 37 14.52 14.65 3.05
C PHE A 37 15.15 13.28 3.27
N ARG A 38 14.59 12.47 4.18
CA ARG A 38 15.02 11.09 4.43
C ARG A 38 13.89 10.17 4.04
N LYS A 39 13.94 9.66 2.80
CA LYS A 39 12.92 8.77 2.27
C LYS A 39 12.98 7.43 3.01
N LYS A 40 11.86 7.02 3.60
CA LYS A 40 11.67 5.68 4.13
C LYS A 40 11.12 4.79 3.04
N LEU A 41 11.59 3.55 3.00
CA LEU A 41 11.09 2.50 2.12
C LEU A 41 10.49 1.40 2.99
N PHE A 42 9.34 0.88 2.56
CA PHE A 42 8.64 -0.20 3.25
C PHE A 42 8.31 -1.28 2.21
N VAL A 43 8.68 -2.52 2.49
CA VAL A 43 8.25 -3.65 1.66
C VAL A 43 6.82 -3.99 2.05
N GLN A 44 5.94 -4.10 1.06
CA GLN A 44 4.59 -4.62 1.26
C GLN A 44 4.65 -6.13 1.07
N ILE A 45 4.45 -6.86 2.17
CA ILE A 45 4.25 -8.30 2.09
C ILE A 45 2.87 -8.53 1.48
N ILE A 46 2.82 -9.25 0.37
CA ILE A 46 1.59 -9.69 -0.26
C ILE A 46 1.19 -10.99 0.40
N GLY A 47 -0.02 -11.03 0.95
CA GLY A 47 -0.56 -12.25 1.56
C GLY A 47 -0.76 -13.34 0.52
N ALA A 48 -0.78 -14.59 0.96
CA ALA A 48 -1.24 -15.72 0.15
C ALA A 48 -2.78 -15.72 0.08
N ASP A 49 -3.37 -14.59 -0.31
CA ASP A 49 -4.79 -14.50 -0.57
C ASP A 49 -5.08 -14.95 -2.02
N LEU A 50 -6.33 -15.37 -2.29
CA LEU A 50 -6.74 -15.84 -3.61
C LEU A 50 -7.03 -14.70 -4.60
N LEU A 51 -6.91 -13.44 -4.17
CA LEU A 51 -7.30 -12.25 -4.94
C LEU A 51 -6.09 -11.57 -5.58
N SER A 52 -4.96 -11.61 -4.91
CA SER A 52 -3.70 -11.00 -5.30
C SER A 52 -2.96 -11.90 -6.29
N SER A 53 -2.32 -11.26 -7.27
CA SER A 53 -1.37 -11.94 -8.14
C SER A 53 -0.15 -12.40 -7.32
N PRO A 54 0.51 -13.50 -7.70
CA PRO A 54 1.71 -13.95 -7.01
C PRO A 54 2.86 -12.96 -7.24
N LEU A 55 3.85 -13.00 -6.34
CA LEU A 55 5.16 -12.40 -6.57
C LEU A 55 6.24 -13.48 -6.43
N PRO A 56 7.21 -13.55 -7.36
CA PRO A 56 7.31 -12.77 -8.60
C PRO A 56 6.26 -13.17 -9.65
N VAL A 57 5.94 -12.26 -10.58
CA VAL A 57 5.05 -12.53 -11.73
C VAL A 57 5.57 -11.89 -13.00
N GLN A 58 5.56 -12.64 -14.10
CA GLN A 58 5.87 -12.14 -15.43
C GLN A 58 4.62 -11.57 -16.10
N LEU A 59 4.73 -10.35 -16.62
CA LEU A 59 3.68 -9.64 -17.35
C LEU A 59 4.11 -9.45 -18.80
N ALA A 60 3.40 -10.06 -19.75
CA ALA A 60 3.52 -9.74 -21.17
C ALA A 60 2.98 -8.32 -21.45
N PRO A 61 3.29 -7.72 -22.62
CA PRO A 61 2.71 -6.44 -23.04
C PRO A 61 1.18 -6.43 -22.91
N GLY A 62 0.64 -5.41 -22.25
CA GLY A 62 -0.79 -5.25 -21.99
C GLY A 62 -1.34 -6.09 -20.83
N GLN A 63 -0.57 -7.02 -20.25
CA GLN A 63 -1.02 -7.78 -19.08
C GLN A 63 -0.94 -6.97 -17.79
N GLN A 64 -1.77 -7.35 -16.83
CA GLN A 64 -1.87 -6.71 -15.53
C GLN A 64 -1.75 -7.72 -14.38
N ALA A 65 -1.20 -7.25 -13.27
CA ALA A 65 -1.29 -7.88 -11.96
C ALA A 65 -2.05 -6.96 -11.01
N GLN A 66 -2.75 -7.55 -10.04
CA GLN A 66 -3.48 -6.83 -9.01
C GLN A 66 -3.11 -7.37 -7.65
N TYR A 67 -3.02 -6.49 -6.67
CA TYR A 67 -2.62 -6.84 -5.30
C TYR A 67 -3.52 -6.11 -4.32
N PHE A 68 -4.00 -6.84 -3.33
CA PHE A 68 -4.96 -6.36 -2.34
C PHE A 68 -4.27 -6.29 -1.00
N VAL A 69 -4.28 -5.12 -0.39
CA VAL A 69 -3.76 -4.90 0.97
C VAL A 69 -4.94 -4.61 1.87
N PRO A 70 -5.33 -5.54 2.77
CA PRO A 70 -6.46 -5.31 3.67
C PRO A 70 -6.14 -4.16 4.63
N LEU A 71 -7.07 -3.22 4.79
CA LEU A 71 -6.87 -2.03 5.61
C LEU A 71 -7.23 -2.25 7.08
N ASP A 72 -8.23 -3.10 7.31
CA ASP A 72 -8.97 -3.24 8.56
C ASP A 72 -8.75 -4.60 9.26
N GLN A 73 -8.09 -5.55 8.60
CA GLN A 73 -7.77 -6.86 9.20
C GLN A 73 -6.65 -6.75 10.25
N ASP A 74 -6.75 -7.56 11.31
CA ASP A 74 -5.73 -7.65 12.37
C ASP A 74 -4.46 -8.33 11.83
N PRO A 75 -3.29 -7.70 11.91
CA PRO A 75 -3.03 -6.38 12.49
C PRO A 75 -3.35 -5.21 11.57
N ASN A 76 -4.18 -4.27 12.06
CA ASN A 76 -4.74 -3.15 11.30
C ASN A 76 -3.63 -2.39 10.56
N TRP A 77 -3.65 -2.52 9.24
CA TRP A 77 -2.59 -2.01 8.37
C TRP A 77 -2.50 -0.49 8.46
N ILE A 78 -3.66 0.19 8.46
CA ILE A 78 -3.74 1.66 8.53
C ILE A 78 -3.07 2.16 9.81
N GLU A 79 -3.41 1.61 10.98
CA GLU A 79 -2.84 2.05 12.24
C GLU A 79 -1.33 1.78 12.31
N ARG A 80 -0.88 0.60 11.86
CA ARG A 80 0.54 0.25 11.85
C ARG A 80 1.33 1.14 10.89
N PHE A 81 0.80 1.39 9.71
CA PHE A 81 1.46 2.24 8.73
C PHE A 81 1.49 3.70 9.20
N ALA A 82 0.39 4.19 9.80
CA ALA A 82 0.26 5.54 10.36
C ALA A 82 1.35 5.86 11.41
N LYS A 83 1.82 4.87 12.17
CA LYS A 83 2.96 5.03 13.12
C LYS A 83 4.25 5.51 12.43
N ASN A 84 4.41 5.29 11.14
CA ASN A 84 5.59 5.73 10.39
C ASN A 84 5.54 7.17 9.89
N LEU A 85 4.35 7.79 9.88
CA LEU A 85 4.18 9.21 9.52
C LEU A 85 4.89 10.10 10.53
N ASN A 86 5.26 11.30 10.07
CA ASN A 86 5.77 12.33 10.96
C ASN A 86 4.72 12.69 12.04
N SER A 87 5.13 12.75 13.30
CA SER A 87 4.25 13.05 14.44
C SER A 87 3.72 14.49 14.42
N ARG A 88 4.56 15.45 14.04
CA ARG A 88 4.25 16.89 14.05
C ARG A 88 3.49 17.32 12.80
N PHE A 89 3.83 16.75 11.65
CA PHE A 89 3.27 17.11 10.34
C PHE A 89 2.80 15.86 9.56
N PRO A 90 1.79 15.11 10.05
CA PRO A 90 1.36 13.87 9.43
C PRO A 90 0.82 14.06 8.01
N ALA A 91 0.09 15.15 7.74
CA ALA A 91 -0.46 15.45 6.41
C ALA A 91 0.64 15.66 5.36
N VAL A 92 1.71 16.38 5.71
CA VAL A 92 2.86 16.60 4.80
C VAL A 92 3.56 15.27 4.51
N SER A 93 3.74 14.43 5.54
CA SER A 93 4.30 13.09 5.37
C SER A 93 3.43 12.23 4.45
N ALA A 94 2.12 12.18 4.69
CA ALA A 94 1.18 11.38 3.91
C ALA A 94 1.10 11.83 2.45
N ALA A 95 1.14 13.14 2.17
CA ALA A 95 1.16 13.68 0.80
C ALA A 95 2.40 13.23 -0.01
N THR A 96 3.45 12.78 0.67
CA THR A 96 4.65 12.25 0.01
C THR A 96 4.58 10.76 -0.27
N LEU A 97 3.54 10.06 0.23
CA LEU A 97 3.38 8.62 0.10
C LEU A 97 3.23 8.21 -1.35
N GLU A 98 4.03 7.23 -1.74
CA GLU A 98 4.05 6.64 -3.06
C GLU A 98 4.05 5.11 -2.92
N VAL A 99 3.24 4.44 -3.72
CA VAL A 99 3.41 3.01 -3.99
C VAL A 99 4.64 2.84 -4.88
N SER A 100 5.41 1.78 -4.61
CA SER A 100 6.58 1.42 -5.39
C SER A 100 6.47 -0.01 -5.91
N ALA A 101 6.85 -0.23 -7.16
CA ALA A 101 6.92 -1.56 -7.77
C ALA A 101 8.33 -1.78 -8.34
N SER A 102 8.94 -2.90 -7.96
CA SER A 102 10.24 -3.34 -8.49
C SER A 102 10.05 -4.40 -9.55
N ALA A 103 10.84 -4.28 -10.61
CA ALA A 103 10.95 -5.28 -11.65
C ALA A 103 12.36 -5.87 -11.69
N THR A 104 12.51 -7.02 -12.33
CA THR A 104 13.82 -7.67 -12.53
C THR A 104 14.77 -6.82 -13.38
N ILE A 105 14.21 -6.00 -14.27
CA ILE A 105 14.95 -5.08 -15.12
C ILE A 105 14.43 -3.66 -14.96
N GLY A 106 15.34 -2.69 -15.05
CA GLY A 106 15.01 -1.26 -15.00
C GLY A 106 14.86 -0.68 -13.58
N PRO A 107 14.55 0.62 -13.50
CA PRO A 107 14.41 1.32 -12.23
C PRO A 107 13.10 0.96 -11.50
N MET A 108 13.09 1.14 -10.18
CA MET A 108 11.86 1.04 -9.39
C MET A 108 10.86 2.13 -9.81
N ILE A 109 9.63 1.72 -10.07
CA ILE A 109 8.54 2.62 -10.46
C ILE A 109 7.86 3.14 -9.19
N TYR A 110 7.52 4.43 -9.17
CA TYR A 110 6.81 5.07 -8.06
C TYR A 110 5.56 5.79 -8.56
N ARG A 111 4.46 5.68 -7.81
CA ARG A 111 3.20 6.40 -8.08
C ARG A 111 2.60 6.91 -6.78
N LYS A 112 2.02 8.11 -6.79
CA LYS A 112 1.40 8.70 -5.61
C LYS A 112 0.23 7.84 -5.14
N ALA A 113 0.14 7.67 -3.82
CA ALA A 113 -1.06 7.10 -3.21
C ALA A 113 -2.26 8.03 -3.44
N GLU A 114 -3.44 7.44 -3.57
CA GLU A 114 -4.67 8.19 -3.72
C GLU A 114 -5.03 8.97 -2.45
N ARG A 115 -5.79 10.05 -2.62
CA ARG A 115 -6.15 10.95 -1.51
C ARG A 115 -6.87 10.22 -0.39
N GLY A 116 -7.78 9.29 -0.72
CA GLY A 116 -8.52 8.50 0.28
C GLY A 116 -7.59 7.81 1.27
N LEU A 117 -6.61 7.04 0.77
CA LEU A 117 -5.61 6.38 1.60
C LEU A 117 -4.80 7.37 2.45
N THR A 118 -4.36 8.49 1.86
CA THR A 118 -3.58 9.48 2.60
C THR A 118 -4.39 10.13 3.73
N THR A 119 -5.68 10.39 3.51
CA THR A 119 -6.58 10.94 4.53
C THR A 119 -6.76 9.95 5.69
N MET A 120 -7.04 8.68 5.38
CA MET A 120 -7.19 7.62 6.39
C MET A 120 -5.94 7.50 7.27
N LEU A 121 -4.74 7.51 6.67
CA LEU A 121 -3.47 7.45 7.41
C LEU A 121 -3.25 8.66 8.32
N VAL A 122 -3.63 9.86 7.88
CA VAL A 122 -3.52 11.09 8.69
C VAL A 122 -4.47 11.04 9.88
N GLU A 123 -5.70 10.60 9.67
CA GLU A 123 -6.70 10.46 10.74
C GLU A 123 -6.27 9.42 11.77
N ALA A 124 -5.82 8.24 11.32
CA ALA A 124 -5.28 7.22 12.20
C ALA A 124 -4.08 7.73 13.00
N ARG A 125 -3.18 8.51 12.39
CA ARG A 125 -2.05 9.09 13.11
C ARG A 125 -2.50 10.09 14.19
N LYS A 126 -3.49 10.92 13.90
CA LYS A 126 -4.04 11.86 14.91
C LYS A 126 -4.63 11.12 16.10
N LYS A 127 -5.41 10.05 15.86
CA LYS A 127 -5.99 9.21 16.91
C LYS A 127 -4.91 8.57 17.81
N LEU A 128 -3.81 8.10 17.21
CA LEU A 128 -2.69 7.53 17.96
C LEU A 128 -1.99 8.56 18.87
N SER A 129 -1.88 9.82 18.44
CA SER A 129 -1.26 10.87 19.26
C SER A 129 -2.09 11.21 20.51
N VAL A 130 -3.43 11.14 20.43
CA VAL A 130 -4.32 11.38 21.59
C VAL A 130 -4.17 10.26 22.63
N LYS A 131 -4.16 9.00 22.18
CA LYS A 131 -3.99 7.86 23.11
C LYS A 131 -2.66 7.86 23.89
N LEU A 132 -1.63 8.53 23.37
CA LEU A 132 -0.32 8.65 24.01
C LEU A 132 -0.22 9.82 25.00
N SER A 133 -1.15 10.79 24.98
CA SER A 133 -1.20 11.88 25.96
C SER A 133 -2.00 11.52 27.21
N ASP A 134 -2.85 10.49 27.12
CA ASP A 134 -3.75 10.05 28.18
C ASP A 134 -3.20 8.86 28.99
N ALA A 135 -1.97 8.42 28.70
CA ALA A 135 -1.25 7.31 29.34
C ALA A 135 0.05 7.80 29.97
#